data_AF-A0A3A4ZCB1-F1
#
_entry.id   AF-A0A3A4ZCB1-F1
#
_cell.length_a   1.000
_cell.length_b   1.000
_cell.length_c   1.000
_cell.angle_alpha   90.00
_cell.angle_beta   90.00
_cell.angle_gamma   90.00
#
_symmetry.space_group_name_H-M   'P 1'
#
loop_
_entity.id
_entity.type
_entity.pdbx_description
1 polymer ?
#
loop_
_entity_poly.entity_id
_entity_poly.type
_entity_poly.pdbx_seq_one_letter_code
_entity_poly.pdbx_strand_id
1 'polypeptide(L)'
;MANTKSAKKAIRSSERKRSHNAMWEKRIKETVKVLKTELDNKNAKPEILNSQLTAVQKVLDKAAKEKVIHKNKSNRLKSRYAKSIAALLSKKGTRGSAKSSE
;
A
#
# COMPACT_ATOMS: atom_id res chain seq x y z
N MET A 1 18.09 23.40 22.83
CA MET A 1 19.31 23.13 22.04
C MET A 1 19.94 21.82 22.50
N ALA A 2 20.60 21.09 21.60
CA ALA A 2 21.42 19.94 21.99
C ALA A 2 22.74 20.44 22.59
N ASN A 3 22.91 20.27 23.90
CA ASN A 3 24.06 20.81 24.63
C ASN A 3 25.28 19.88 24.53
N THR A 4 25.09 18.57 24.35
CA THR A 4 26.18 17.59 24.25
C THR A 4 26.53 17.25 22.79
N LYS A 5 27.79 16.87 22.54
CA LYS A 5 28.25 16.44 21.20
C LYS A 5 27.44 15.25 20.65
N SER A 6 27.08 14.30 21.52
CA SER A 6 26.24 13.14 21.18
C SER A 6 24.83 13.55 20.78
N ALA A 7 24.21 14.51 21.49
CA ALA A 7 22.89 15.02 21.15
C ALA A 7 22.89 15.76 19.79
N LYS A 8 23.91 16.59 19.52
CA LYS A 8 24.05 17.25 18.19
C LYS A 8 24.19 16.24 17.06
N LYS A 9 24.90 15.12 17.28
CA LYS A 9 25.00 14.01 16.31
C LYS A 9 23.66 13.29 16.13
N ALA A 10 22.93 13.04 17.22
CA ALA A 10 21.63 12.40 17.19
C ALA A 10 20.62 13.20 16.35
N ILE A 11 20.55 14.52 16.54
CA ILE A 11 19.69 15.42 15.74
C ILE A 11 19.99 15.29 14.24
N ARG A 12 21.26 15.46 13.83
CA ARG A 12 21.67 15.31 12.42
C ARG A 12 21.36 13.94 11.82
N SER A 13 21.43 12.88 12.63
CA SER A 13 21.07 11.52 12.17
C SER A 13 19.56 11.34 12.05
N SER A 14 18.80 11.94 12.97
CA SER A 14 17.34 11.90 13.00
C SER A 14 16.76 12.65 11.81
N GLU A 15 17.27 13.83 11.49
CA GLU A 15 16.84 14.63 10.34
C GLU A 15 17.01 13.89 9.01
N ARG A 16 18.16 13.23 8.82
CA ARG A 16 18.42 12.39 7.63
C ARG A 16 17.47 11.20 7.53
N LYS A 17 17.18 10.54 8.66
CA LYS A 17 16.19 9.44 8.69
C LYS A 17 14.79 9.97 8.44
N ARG A 18 14.45 11.14 8.97
CA ARG A 18 13.13 11.78 8.82
C ARG A 18 12.87 12.11 7.35
N SER A 19 13.82 12.73 6.64
CA SER A 19 13.63 13.07 5.22
C SER A 19 13.48 11.82 4.35
N HIS A 20 14.28 10.78 4.60
CA HIS A 20 14.16 9.49 3.92
C HIS A 20 12.81 8.83 4.17
N ASN A 21 12.39 8.73 5.44
CA ASN A 21 11.11 8.12 5.81
C ASN A 21 9.92 8.90 5.25
N ALA A 22 9.99 10.24 5.23
CA ALA A 22 8.94 11.09 4.67
C ALA A 22 8.76 10.87 3.16
N MET A 23 9.85 10.73 2.41
CA MET A 23 9.81 10.40 0.98
C MET A 23 9.10 9.05 0.75
N TRP A 24 9.48 8.02 1.50
CA TRP A 24 8.88 6.69 1.39
C TRP A 24 7.42 6.66 1.82
N GLU A 25 7.07 7.38 2.89
CA GLU A 25 5.69 7.50 3.33
C GLU A 25 4.81 8.13 2.25
N LYS A 26 5.29 9.19 1.60
CA LYS A 26 4.61 9.83 0.47
C LYS A 26 4.43 8.85 -0.69
N ARG A 27 5.49 8.13 -1.07
CA ARG A 27 5.45 7.12 -2.14
C ARG A 27 4.43 6.01 -1.86
N ILE A 28 4.36 5.51 -0.63
CA ILE A 28 3.37 4.51 -0.22
C ILE A 28 1.95 5.11 -0.28
N LYS A 29 1.75 6.34 0.21
CA LYS A 29 0.44 7.00 0.20
C LYS A 29 -0.07 7.22 -1.23
N GLU A 30 0.78 7.68 -2.14
CA GLU A 30 0.42 7.93 -3.54
C GLU A 30 0.03 6.64 -4.27
N THR A 31 0.87 5.61 -4.15
CA THR A 31 0.60 4.30 -4.80
C THR A 31 -0.67 3.66 -4.28
N VAL A 32 -0.91 3.73 -2.97
CA VAL A 32 -2.16 3.25 -2.35
C VAL A 32 -3.35 4.10 -2.77
N LYS A 33 -3.19 5.43 -2.94
CA LYS A 33 -4.26 6.32 -3.39
C LYS A 33 -4.74 5.94 -4.78
N VAL A 34 -3.81 5.69 -5.72
CA VAL A 34 -4.14 5.24 -7.08
C VAL A 34 -4.96 3.93 -7.05
N LEU A 35 -4.50 2.93 -6.28
CA LEU A 35 -5.23 1.68 -6.15
C LEU A 35 -6.63 1.87 -5.54
N LYS A 36 -6.78 2.75 -4.54
CA LYS A 36 -8.09 3.06 -3.94
C LYS A 36 -9.02 3.75 -4.94
N THR A 37 -8.54 4.74 -5.68
CA THR A 37 -9.36 5.44 -6.68
C THR A 37 -9.84 4.50 -7.77
N GLU A 38 -9.02 3.55 -8.20
CA GLU A 38 -9.44 2.52 -9.14
C GLU A 38 -10.42 1.51 -8.53
N LEU A 39 -10.29 1.20 -7.23
CA LEU A 39 -11.23 0.32 -6.53
C LEU A 39 -12.64 0.91 -6.44
N ASP A 40 -12.73 2.24 -6.27
CA ASP A 40 -14.00 2.96 -6.18
C ASP A 40 -14.68 3.09 -7.55
N ASN A 41 -13.90 2.99 -8.65
CA ASN A 41 -14.43 3.00 -9.99
C ASN A 41 -15.19 1.70 -10.30
N LYS A 42 -16.52 1.78 -10.44
CA LYS A 42 -17.43 0.64 -10.65
C LYS A 42 -17.12 -0.22 -11.89
N ASN A 43 -16.37 0.31 -12.85
CA ASN A 43 -16.01 -0.35 -14.12
C ASN A 43 -14.56 -0.84 -14.17
N ALA A 44 -13.86 -0.90 -13.04
CA ALA A 44 -12.46 -1.24 -13.05
C ALA A 44 -12.24 -2.65 -13.63
N LYS A 45 -11.37 -2.72 -14.64
CA LYS A 45 -11.01 -3.98 -15.30
C LYS A 45 -10.15 -4.82 -14.35
N PRO A 46 -10.37 -6.14 -14.26
CA PRO A 46 -9.63 -7.01 -13.35
C PRO A 46 -8.11 -6.97 -13.59
N GLU A 47 -7.69 -6.83 -14.85
CA GLU A 47 -6.28 -6.72 -15.24
C GLU A 47 -5.60 -5.48 -14.66
N ILE A 48 -6.29 -4.34 -14.69
CA ILE A 48 -5.77 -3.07 -14.17
C ILE A 48 -5.60 -3.17 -12.66
N LEU A 49 -6.60 -3.69 -11.93
CA LEU A 49 -6.51 -3.91 -10.48
C LEU A 49 -5.35 -4.83 -10.09
N ASN A 50 -5.14 -5.91 -10.84
CA ASN A 50 -4.04 -6.84 -10.58
C ASN A 50 -2.66 -6.21 -10.85
N SER A 51 -2.55 -5.39 -11.89
CA SER A 51 -1.32 -4.66 -12.19
C SER A 51 -0.99 -3.62 -11.10
N GLN A 52 -1.98 -2.85 -10.64
CA GLN A 52 -1.79 -1.91 -9.53
C GLN A 52 -1.47 -2.60 -8.22
N LEU A 53 -2.12 -3.74 -7.94
CA LEU A 53 -1.81 -4.54 -6.75
C LEU A 53 -0.34 -4.97 -6.76
N THR A 54 0.16 -5.43 -7.92
CA THR A 54 1.57 -5.80 -8.09
C THR A 54 2.50 -4.59 -7.86
N ALA A 55 2.13 -3.41 -8.36
CA ALA A 55 2.89 -2.19 -8.12
C ALA A 55 2.93 -1.81 -6.63
N VAL A 56 1.79 -1.87 -5.93
CA VAL A 56 1.69 -1.61 -4.49
C VAL A 56 2.52 -2.62 -3.70
N GLN A 57 2.46 -3.91 -4.04
CA GLN A 57 3.27 -4.95 -3.41
C GLN A 57 4.77 -4.67 -3.55
N LYS A 58 5.24 -4.35 -4.77
CA LYS A 58 6.65 -3.98 -5.02
C LYS A 58 7.11 -2.82 -4.14
N VAL A 59 6.28 -1.79 -3.99
CA VAL A 59 6.62 -0.60 -3.19
C VAL A 59 6.64 -0.93 -1.69
N LEU A 60 5.66 -1.67 -1.20
CA LEU A 60 5.59 -2.08 0.21
C LEU A 60 6.76 -2.98 0.61
N ASP A 61 7.13 -3.93 -0.26
CA ASP A 61 8.23 -4.86 0.03
C ASP A 61 9.58 -4.15 -0.03
N LYS A 62 9.77 -3.21 -0.96
CA LYS A 62 10.96 -2.36 -0.97
C LYS A 62 11.03 -1.47 0.29
N ALA A 63 9.93 -0.85 0.70
CA ALA A 63 9.90 -0.05 1.92
C ALA A 63 10.17 -0.87 3.20
N ALA A 64 9.79 -2.16 3.20
CA ALA A 64 10.12 -3.07 4.29
C ALA A 64 11.61 -3.44 4.31
N LYS A 65 12.20 -3.69 3.13
CA LYS A 65 13.64 -3.95 2.96
C LYS A 65 14.50 -2.76 3.42
N GLU A 66 14.08 -1.54 3.08
CA GLU A 66 14.72 -0.29 3.51
C GLU A 66 14.43 0.07 4.98
N LYS A 67 13.74 -0.79 5.73
CA LYS A 67 13.39 -0.62 7.16
C LYS A 67 12.55 0.62 7.48
N VAL A 68 11.86 1.19 6.49
CA VAL A 68 10.93 2.31 6.70
C VAL A 68 9.64 1.84 7.34
N ILE A 69 9.15 0.67 6.92
CA ILE A 69 7.99 0.01 7.53
C ILE A 69 8.38 -1.38 8.05
N HIS A 70 7.75 -1.81 9.13
CA HIS A 70 7.95 -3.16 9.64
C HIS A 70 7.37 -4.21 8.67
N LYS A 71 8.01 -5.39 8.58
CA LYS A 71 7.56 -6.51 7.73
C LYS A 71 6.08 -6.87 7.93
N ASN A 72 5.61 -6.87 9.18
CA ASN A 72 4.20 -7.17 9.49
C ASN A 72 3.25 -6.07 8.99
N LYS A 73 3.70 -4.81 8.93
CA LYS A 73 2.91 -3.71 8.36
C LYS A 73 2.79 -3.87 6.84
N SER A 74 3.86 -4.21 6.14
CA SER A 74 3.80 -4.57 4.71
C SER A 74 2.81 -5.73 4.49
N ASN A 75 2.99 -6.84 5.21
CA ASN A 75 2.14 -8.03 5.06
C ASN A 75 0.66 -7.76 5.32
N ARG A 76 0.34 -6.98 6.38
CA ARG A 76 -1.03 -6.58 6.68
C ARG A 76 -1.66 -5.76 5.55
N LEU A 77 -0.91 -4.82 4.98
CA LEU A 77 -1.40 -3.98 3.88
C LEU A 77 -1.61 -4.82 2.61
N LYS A 78 -0.65 -5.68 2.25
CA LYS A 78 -0.77 -6.60 1.12
C LYS A 78 -2.01 -7.49 1.24
N SER A 79 -2.20 -8.11 2.41
CA SER A 79 -3.36 -8.97 2.67
C SER A 79 -4.69 -8.21 2.58
N ARG A 80 -4.76 -7.00 3.15
CA ARG A 80 -5.98 -6.18 3.09
C ARG A 80 -6.41 -5.86 1.66
N TYR A 81 -5.49 -5.36 0.84
CA TYR A 81 -5.84 -4.98 -0.54
C TYR A 81 -6.17 -6.19 -1.42
N ALA A 82 -5.43 -7.29 -1.26
CA ALA A 82 -5.75 -8.54 -1.95
C ALA A 82 -7.16 -9.04 -1.61
N LYS A 83 -7.54 -9.04 -0.33
CA LYS A 83 -8.89 -9.42 0.12
C LYS A 83 -9.97 -8.50 -0.45
N SER A 84 -9.75 -7.18 -0.45
CA SER A 84 -10.71 -6.22 -1.00
C SER A 84 -10.93 -6.43 -2.50
N ILE A 85 -9.86 -6.68 -3.27
CA ILE A 85 -9.95 -6.98 -4.71
C ILE A 85 -10.69 -8.30 -4.92
N ALA A 86 -10.33 -9.37 -4.20
CA ALA A 86 -10.99 -10.66 -4.31
C ALA A 86 -12.49 -10.58 -3.97
N ALA A 87 -12.86 -9.84 -2.93
CA ALA A 87 -14.25 -9.60 -2.57
C ALA A 87 -15.02 -8.88 -3.69
N LEU A 88 -14.40 -7.85 -4.32
CA LEU A 88 -15.02 -7.11 -5.42
C LEU A 88 -15.22 -7.97 -6.66
N LEU A 89 -14.25 -8.83 -6.99
CA LEU A 89 -14.34 -9.79 -8.10
C LEU A 89 -15.41 -10.86 -7.83
N SER A 90 -15.46 -11.43 -6.61
CA SER A 90 -16.48 -12.43 -6.25
C SER A 90 -17.91 -11.89 -6.33
N LYS A 91 -18.13 -10.63 -5.91
CA LYS A 91 -19.44 -9.95 -5.99
C LYS A 91 -19.89 -9.63 -7.42
N LYS A 92 -18.97 -9.68 -8.40
CA LYS A 92 -19.30 -9.52 -9.83
C LYS A 92 -19.79 -10.85 -10.43
N GLY A 93 -19.27 -11.99 -9.95
CA GLY A 93 -19.70 -13.33 -10.39
C GLY A 93 -21.08 -13.76 -9.87
N THR A 94 -21.45 -13.36 -8.65
CA THR A 94 -22.73 -13.78 -8.03
C THR A 94 -23.98 -13.09 -8.58
N ARG A 95 -23.86 -12.01 -9.35
CA ARG A 95 -25.01 -11.32 -9.97
C ARG A 95 -25.47 -11.95 -11.30
N GLY A 96 -24.77 -12.97 -11.79
CA GLY A 96 -25.09 -13.65 -13.06
C GLY A 96 -25.92 -14.93 -12.94
N SER A 97 -26.13 -15.49 -11.74
CA SER A 97 -26.75 -16.82 -11.56
C SER A 97 -28.18 -16.81 -11.00
N ALA A 98 -28.83 -15.65 -10.91
CA ALA A 98 -30.18 -15.52 -10.31
C ALA A 98 -31.33 -15.39 -11.32
N LYS A 99 -31.18 -15.96 -12.53
CA LYS A 99 -32.27 -16.04 -13.52
C LYS A 99 -32.08 -17.21 -14.49
N SER A 100 -32.21 -18.43 -13.98
CA SER A 100 -32.47 -19.64 -14.80
C SER A 100 -32.78 -20.84 -13.88
N SER A 101 -34.02 -20.91 -13.40
CA SER A 101 -34.68 -22.16 -13.01
C SER A 101 -36.14 -21.82 -12.70
N GLU A 102 -36.99 -22.15 -13.67
CA GLU A 102 -38.45 -22.36 -13.65
C GLU A 102 -39.36 -21.37 -12.90
#